data_AF-A0A1C3L1L0-F1
#
_entry.id   AF-A0A1C3L1L0-F1
#
_cell.length_a   1.000
_cell.length_b   1.000
_cell.length_c   1.000
_cell.angle_alpha   90.00
_cell.angle_beta   90.00
_cell.angle_gamma   90.00
#
_symmetry.space_group_name_H-M   'P 1'
#
loop_
_entity.id
_entity.type
_entity.pdbx_description
1 polymer ?
#
loop_
_entity_poly.entity_id
_entity_poly.type
_entity_poly.pdbx_seq_one_letter_code
_entity_poly.pdbx_strand_id
1 'polypeptide(L)'
;MYELEDEVDKNRKAFLENKKNCSVLKGYAVEDRADGLIGSYYDNAYFSGYPVSINTDKYINFIWDTGIPIENIPYQHFSVRWDGYLKIPQTGNYIITIEHDCGVRIFLDNSPIIVSNMPYPKEDESEEMRPISVLPIEKINAKVHKISSEKLGLIGGKDLSHAGISFLPLECKNNEACDTLNTWSIDLLHEGTYYISIEIGSPSGRQELNSIKVNGEVFINNIFLKPKQYTKVSAEVNITKNKIVQISTNTNTVIQSVQLLFLHN
;
A
#
# COMPACT_ATOMS: atom_id res chain seq x y z
N MET A 1 -32.95 11.34 -20.54
CA MET A 1 -31.77 10.48 -20.34
C MET A 1 -30.54 10.98 -21.12
N TYR A 2 -30.70 11.81 -22.16
CA TYR A 2 -29.58 12.46 -22.88
C TYR A 2 -29.04 13.73 -22.19
N GLU A 3 -29.87 14.46 -21.42
CA GLU A 3 -29.45 15.73 -20.80
C GLU A 3 -28.42 15.58 -19.67
N LEU A 4 -28.39 14.44 -18.97
CA LEU A 4 -27.48 14.22 -17.84
C LEU A 4 -26.05 13.92 -18.29
N GLU A 5 -25.88 13.18 -19.40
CA GLU A 5 -24.55 12.87 -19.95
C GLU A 5 -23.89 14.14 -20.52
N ASP A 6 -24.65 14.97 -21.25
CA ASP A 6 -24.17 16.24 -21.78
C ASP A 6 -23.76 17.23 -20.66
N GLU A 7 -24.49 17.22 -19.54
CA GLU A 7 -24.17 18.07 -18.40
C GLU A 7 -22.93 17.58 -17.64
N VAL A 8 -22.75 16.26 -17.51
CA VAL A 8 -21.53 15.66 -16.95
C VAL A 8 -20.32 15.97 -17.81
N ASP A 9 -20.42 15.83 -19.14
CA ASP A 9 -19.31 16.12 -20.06
C ASP A 9 -18.95 17.60 -20.09
N LYS A 10 -19.96 18.48 -20.04
CA LYS A 10 -19.74 19.93 -19.95
C LYS A 10 -19.07 20.33 -18.65
N ASN A 11 -19.50 19.75 -17.53
CA ASN A 11 -18.88 19.99 -16.22
C ASN A 11 -17.45 19.44 -16.17
N ARG A 12 -17.21 18.25 -16.72
CA ARG A 12 -15.88 17.65 -16.84
C ARG A 12 -14.94 18.53 -17.64
N LYS A 13 -15.39 19.02 -18.81
CA LYS A 13 -14.60 19.90 -19.68
C LYS A 13 -14.29 21.24 -19.02
N ALA A 14 -15.27 21.86 -18.36
CA ALA A 14 -15.08 23.09 -17.61
C ALA A 14 -14.07 22.92 -16.45
N PHE A 15 -14.05 21.75 -15.81
CA PHE A 15 -13.10 21.45 -14.74
C PHE A 15 -11.68 21.24 -15.28
N LEU A 16 -11.53 20.49 -16.39
CA LEU A 16 -10.23 20.24 -17.02
C LEU A 16 -9.58 21.51 -17.60
N GLU A 17 -10.39 22.43 -18.15
CA GLU A 17 -9.89 23.66 -18.80
C GLU A 17 -9.64 24.81 -17.81
N ASN A 18 -10.00 24.65 -16.54
CA ASN A 18 -9.81 25.70 -15.54
C ASN A 18 -8.33 25.84 -15.17
N LYS A 19 -7.68 26.86 -15.74
CA LYS A 19 -6.26 27.20 -15.49
C LYS A 19 -5.92 27.38 -14.00
N LYS A 20 -6.90 27.67 -13.13
CA LYS A 20 -6.67 27.73 -11.67
C LYS A 20 -6.33 26.36 -11.07
N ASN A 21 -6.81 25.26 -11.66
CA ASN A 21 -6.48 23.91 -11.21
C ASN A 21 -4.98 23.62 -11.38
N CYS A 22 -4.37 24.14 -12.44
CA CYS A 22 -2.91 24.06 -12.64
C CYS A 22 -2.11 25.09 -11.82
N SER A 23 -2.77 26.12 -11.27
CA SER A 23 -2.09 27.17 -10.49
C SER A 23 -1.79 26.77 -9.03
N VAL A 24 -2.45 25.71 -8.54
CA VAL A 24 -2.25 25.15 -7.19
C VAL A 24 -1.27 23.97 -7.19
N LEU A 25 -1.02 23.38 -8.36
CA LEU A 25 0.10 22.47 -8.55
C LEU A 25 1.38 23.30 -8.55
N LYS A 26 1.91 23.63 -7.36
CA LYS A 26 3.35 23.54 -7.19
C LYS A 26 3.67 22.14 -7.71
N GLY A 27 4.28 22.06 -8.89
CA GLY A 27 4.68 20.77 -9.44
C GLY A 27 5.34 19.96 -8.34
N TYR A 28 5.23 18.63 -8.39
CA TYR A 28 6.06 17.75 -7.57
C TYR A 28 7.53 18.12 -7.84
N ALA A 29 8.02 19.14 -7.16
CA ALA A 29 9.41 19.36 -6.96
C ALA A 29 9.79 18.12 -6.18
N VAL A 30 10.62 17.27 -6.78
CA VAL A 30 11.28 16.19 -6.08
C VAL A 30 12.08 16.87 -4.98
N GLU A 31 11.47 17.04 -3.81
CA GLU A 31 12.20 17.40 -2.63
C GLU A 31 13.08 16.18 -2.34
N ASP A 32 14.37 16.40 -2.14
CA ASP A 32 15.34 15.33 -1.87
C ASP A 32 15.20 14.81 -0.43
N ARG A 33 13.96 14.57 0.00
CA ARG A 33 13.53 14.24 1.35
C ARG A 33 12.61 13.02 1.26
N ALA A 34 12.74 12.12 2.21
CA ALA A 34 11.85 10.97 2.29
C ALA A 34 10.39 11.43 2.49
N ASP A 35 9.50 10.96 1.63
CA ASP A 35 8.07 11.25 1.67
C ASP A 35 7.34 10.52 2.80
N GLY A 36 8.02 9.60 3.49
CA GLY A 36 7.49 8.75 4.56
C GLY A 36 7.20 7.32 4.09
N LEU A 37 6.67 6.52 5.01
CA LEU A 37 6.19 5.16 4.72
C LEU A 37 4.66 5.14 4.81
N ILE A 38 4.03 4.28 4.02
CA ILE A 38 2.58 4.09 4.06
C ILE A 38 2.27 3.13 5.22
N GLY A 39 1.65 3.65 6.27
CA GLY A 39 1.19 2.90 7.44
C GLY A 39 -0.27 2.47 7.27
N SER A 40 -0.50 1.16 7.24
CA SER A 40 -1.82 0.52 7.31
C SER A 40 -2.11 0.10 8.75
N TYR A 41 -3.13 0.69 9.34
CA TYR A 41 -3.51 0.54 10.75
C TYR A 41 -4.70 -0.40 10.90
N TYR A 42 -4.55 -1.48 11.67
CA TYR A 42 -5.58 -2.51 11.88
C TYR A 42 -6.11 -2.46 13.31
N ASP A 43 -7.42 -2.58 13.48
CA ASP A 43 -8.11 -2.65 14.78
C ASP A 43 -7.98 -3.99 15.50
N ASN A 44 -7.06 -4.84 15.03
CA ASN A 44 -6.79 -6.16 15.55
C ASN A 44 -5.28 -6.46 15.48
N ALA A 45 -4.80 -7.36 16.33
CA ALA A 45 -3.37 -7.71 16.42
C ALA A 45 -2.89 -8.67 15.31
N TYR A 46 -3.78 -9.12 14.43
CA TYR A 46 -3.53 -10.20 13.49
C TYR A 46 -3.30 -9.73 12.06
N PHE A 47 -3.32 -8.42 11.79
CA PHE A 47 -3.31 -7.86 10.44
C PHE A 47 -4.46 -8.44 9.58
N SER A 48 -5.61 -8.69 10.23
CA SER A 48 -6.76 -9.33 9.61
C SER A 48 -7.75 -8.30 9.08
N GLY A 49 -8.35 -8.61 7.94
CA GLY A 49 -9.31 -7.71 7.28
C GLY A 49 -8.62 -6.50 6.64
N TYR A 50 -9.40 -5.45 6.42
CA TYR A 50 -8.91 -4.20 5.85
C TYR A 50 -8.45 -3.25 6.97
N PRO A 51 -7.35 -2.49 6.79
CA PRO A 51 -6.92 -1.52 7.79
C PRO A 51 -7.98 -0.43 8.02
N VAL A 52 -8.27 -0.09 9.27
CA VAL A 52 -9.20 1.00 9.61
C VAL A 52 -8.69 2.38 9.16
N SER A 53 -7.39 2.50 8.88
CA SER A 53 -6.82 3.70 8.28
C SER A 53 -5.52 3.43 7.54
N ILE A 54 -5.25 4.25 6.53
CA ILE A 54 -3.99 4.26 5.77
C ILE A 54 -3.47 5.70 5.76
N ASN A 55 -2.29 5.90 6.33
CA ASN A 55 -1.64 7.21 6.43
C ASN A 55 -0.20 7.16 5.93
N THR A 56 0.35 8.29 5.52
CA THR A 56 1.77 8.43 5.23
C THR A 56 2.50 8.95 6.47
N ASP A 57 3.28 8.09 7.11
CA ASP A 57 4.08 8.43 8.28
C ASP A 57 5.48 8.86 7.88
N LYS A 58 5.77 10.14 8.08
CA LYS A 58 7.07 10.72 7.73
C LYS A 58 8.24 10.10 8.52
N TYR A 59 7.98 9.69 9.76
CA TYR A 59 8.96 9.08 10.65
C TYR A 59 8.33 7.92 11.40
N ILE A 60 9.06 6.80 11.49
CA ILE A 60 8.69 5.69 12.37
C ILE A 60 9.34 5.93 13.73
N ASN A 61 8.68 6.75 14.55
CA ASN A 61 9.11 7.09 15.91
C ASN A 61 7.89 7.40 16.77
N PHE A 62 7.31 6.37 17.37
CA PHE A 62 6.04 6.45 18.07
C PHE A 62 6.15 5.99 19.52
N ILE A 63 5.49 6.72 20.42
CA ILE A 63 5.28 6.34 21.82
C ILE A 63 3.78 6.50 22.09
N TRP A 64 3.07 5.39 22.25
CA TRP A 64 1.62 5.37 22.42
C TRP A 64 1.17 5.07 23.86
N ASP A 65 2.04 5.28 24.85
CA ASP A 65 1.85 4.94 26.28
C ASP A 65 0.39 5.07 26.77
N THR A 66 -0.21 6.26 26.69
CA THR A 66 -1.63 6.50 27.02
C THR A 66 -2.47 6.93 25.82
N GLY A 67 -1.93 6.79 24.61
CA GLY A 67 -2.52 7.28 23.37
C GLY A 67 -3.00 6.15 22.46
N ILE A 68 -3.71 6.52 21.41
CA ILE A 68 -4.02 5.63 20.29
C ILE A 68 -3.27 6.11 19.05
N PRO A 69 -2.79 5.21 18.18
CA PRO A 69 -2.09 5.62 16.96
C PRO A 69 -2.98 6.43 16.02
N ILE A 70 -4.28 6.13 16.00
CA ILE A 70 -5.28 6.85 15.24
C ILE A 70 -6.66 6.75 15.89
N GLU A 71 -7.56 7.69 15.58
CA GLU A 71 -8.96 7.64 16.03
C GLU A 71 -9.65 6.32 15.61
N ASN A 72 -10.56 5.84 16.46
CA ASN A 72 -11.35 4.60 16.25
C ASN A 72 -10.57 3.28 16.25
N ILE A 73 -9.29 3.28 16.63
CA ILE A 73 -8.53 2.04 16.89
C ILE A 73 -8.60 1.71 18.39
N PRO A 74 -8.65 0.42 18.79
CA PRO A 74 -8.62 0.08 20.20
C PRO A 74 -7.26 0.43 20.83
N TYR A 75 -7.30 0.79 22.11
CA TYR A 75 -6.10 1.10 22.89
C TYR A 75 -5.15 -0.09 23.03
N GLN A 76 -5.68 -1.31 22.99
CA GLN A 76 -4.93 -2.56 22.99
C GLN A 76 -5.33 -3.41 21.78
N HIS A 77 -4.46 -4.36 21.43
CA HIS A 77 -4.72 -5.34 20.36
C HIS A 77 -4.89 -4.72 18.97
N PHE A 78 -4.13 -3.68 18.63
CA PHE A 78 -4.01 -3.21 17.26
C PHE A 78 -2.73 -3.73 16.60
N SER A 79 -2.62 -3.57 15.29
CA SER A 79 -1.38 -3.80 14.56
C SER A 79 -1.19 -2.74 13.47
N VAL A 80 0.06 -2.47 13.10
CA VAL A 80 0.39 -1.50 12.04
C VAL A 80 1.41 -2.12 11.11
N ARG A 81 1.20 -1.98 9.80
CA ARG A 81 2.14 -2.38 8.76
C ARG A 81 2.61 -1.14 8.03
N TRP A 82 3.92 -0.95 7.94
CA TRP A 82 4.51 0.12 7.15
C TRP A 82 5.18 -0.45 5.90
N ASP A 83 4.79 0.08 4.75
CA ASP A 83 5.30 -0.27 3.43
C ASP A 83 5.97 0.95 2.80
N GLY A 84 7.11 0.74 2.15
CA GLY A 84 7.76 1.79 1.36
C GLY A 84 9.22 1.48 1.07
N TYR A 85 9.97 2.53 0.76
CA TYR A 85 11.36 2.43 0.33
C TYR A 85 12.28 3.23 1.24
N LEU A 86 13.47 2.68 1.48
CA LEU A 86 14.52 3.34 2.23
C LEU A 86 15.55 3.93 1.27
N LYS A 87 15.64 5.27 1.20
CA LYS A 87 16.71 5.95 0.46
C LYS A 87 18.00 5.91 1.27
N ILE A 88 19.00 5.21 0.75
CA ILE A 88 20.31 5.09 1.39
C ILE A 88 21.19 6.27 0.94
N PRO A 89 21.73 7.07 1.87
CA PRO A 89 22.47 8.28 1.51
C PRO A 89 23.83 7.96 0.87
N GLN A 90 24.47 6.87 1.27
CA GLN A 90 25.76 6.45 0.76
C GLN A 90 25.87 4.93 0.73
N THR A 91 26.45 4.36 -0.32
CA THR A 91 26.77 2.93 -0.37
C THR A 91 27.68 2.55 0.80
N GLY A 92 27.30 1.52 1.55
CA GLY A 92 28.05 1.12 2.73
C GLY A 92 27.37 0.00 3.49
N ASN A 93 27.92 -0.26 4.67
CA ASN A 93 27.37 -1.27 5.55
C ASN A 93 26.56 -0.61 6.67
N TYR A 94 25.32 -1.06 6.84
CA TYR A 94 24.36 -0.51 7.76
C TYR A 94 23.91 -1.58 8.76
N ILE A 95 23.49 -1.12 9.94
CA ILE A 95 22.79 -1.93 10.94
C ILE A 95 21.50 -1.19 11.23
N ILE A 96 20.37 -1.87 11.04
CA ILE A 96 19.06 -1.33 11.39
C ILE A 96 18.80 -1.70 12.85
N THR A 97 18.40 -0.73 13.66
CA THR A 97 18.09 -0.94 15.08
C THR A 97 16.72 -0.37 15.37
N ILE A 98 15.92 -1.13 16.14
CA ILE A 98 14.58 -0.73 16.55
C ILE A 98 14.41 -0.92 18.05
N GLU A 99 13.64 -0.02 18.64
CA GLU A 99 13.08 -0.16 19.99
C GLU A 99 11.57 -0.40 19.84
N HIS A 100 11.07 -1.46 20.45
CA HIS A 100 9.66 -1.85 20.35
C HIS A 100 9.16 -2.44 21.67
N ASP A 101 7.86 -2.31 21.91
CA ASP A 101 7.13 -3.10 22.91
C ASP A 101 6.24 -4.10 22.18
N CYS A 102 6.00 -5.28 22.75
CA CYS A 102 5.39 -6.44 22.08
C CYS A 102 6.21 -6.96 20.90
N GLY A 103 5.62 -7.15 19.72
CA GLY A 103 6.19 -7.90 18.60
C GLY A 103 6.51 -7.05 17.36
N VAL A 104 7.60 -7.37 16.69
CA VAL A 104 8.00 -6.70 15.43
C VAL A 104 8.66 -7.67 14.45
N ARG A 105 8.43 -7.41 13.17
CA ARG A 105 9.18 -7.99 12.04
C ARG A 105 9.59 -6.84 11.13
N ILE A 106 10.82 -6.88 10.62
CA ILE A 106 11.27 -5.96 9.56
C ILE A 106 11.80 -6.80 8.42
N PHE A 107 11.35 -6.47 7.22
CA PHE A 107 11.81 -7.04 5.97
C PHE A 107 12.59 -5.99 5.18
N LEU A 108 13.61 -6.44 4.45
CA LEU A 108 14.31 -5.64 3.45
C LEU A 108 14.45 -6.50 2.20
N ASP A 109 14.04 -5.96 1.06
CA ASP A 109 14.00 -6.70 -0.22
C ASP A 109 13.34 -8.08 -0.05
N ASN A 110 12.20 -8.10 0.64
CA ASN A 110 11.36 -9.27 0.96
C ASN A 110 11.97 -10.30 1.93
N SER A 111 13.24 -10.16 2.30
CA SER A 111 13.89 -11.01 3.29
C SER A 111 13.71 -10.46 4.72
N PRO A 112 13.34 -11.31 5.71
CA PRO A 112 13.26 -10.88 7.10
C PRO A 112 14.66 -10.60 7.66
N ILE A 113 14.87 -9.39 8.17
CA ILE A 113 16.15 -8.95 8.77
C ILE A 113 16.07 -8.81 10.29
N ILE A 114 14.87 -8.62 10.85
CA ILE A 114 14.61 -8.55 12.30
C ILE A 114 13.31 -9.28 12.58
N VAL A 115 13.32 -10.17 13.57
CA VAL A 115 12.14 -10.86 14.10
C VAL A 115 12.26 -10.89 15.62
N SER A 116 11.32 -10.27 16.32
CA SER A 116 11.32 -10.21 17.79
C SER A 116 9.89 -10.32 18.33
N ASN A 117 9.68 -11.19 19.32
CA ASN A 117 8.36 -11.50 19.92
C ASN A 117 7.24 -11.77 18.90
N MET A 118 7.59 -12.32 17.74
CA MET A 118 6.69 -12.71 16.66
C MET A 118 7.12 -14.09 16.16
N PRO A 119 6.22 -14.89 15.55
CA PRO A 119 6.65 -16.11 14.87
C PRO A 119 7.63 -15.75 13.75
N TYR A 120 8.48 -16.69 13.35
CA TYR A 120 9.34 -16.46 12.19
C TYR A 120 8.48 -16.37 10.90
N PRO A 121 8.66 -15.34 10.05
CA PRO A 121 7.87 -15.18 8.84
C PRO A 121 8.39 -16.06 7.70
N LYS A 122 7.54 -16.25 6.69
CA LYS A 122 7.97 -16.62 5.34
C LYS A 122 8.25 -15.36 4.52
N GLU A 123 9.04 -15.47 3.45
CA GLU A 123 9.38 -14.31 2.61
C GLU A 123 8.16 -13.70 1.90
N ASP A 124 7.18 -14.52 1.50
CA ASP A 124 5.91 -14.07 0.89
C ASP A 124 5.07 -13.18 1.83
N GLU A 125 5.23 -13.32 3.15
CA GLU A 125 4.56 -12.48 4.15
C GLU A 125 5.05 -11.03 4.17
N SER A 126 6.12 -10.70 3.45
CA SER A 126 6.57 -9.32 3.26
C SER A 126 5.62 -8.51 2.38
N GLU A 127 4.94 -9.14 1.43
CA GLU A 127 4.03 -8.48 0.48
C GLU A 127 2.56 -8.81 0.76
N GLU A 128 2.26 -9.98 1.34
CA GLU A 128 0.90 -10.45 1.51
C GLU A 128 0.15 -9.79 2.68
N MET A 129 -1.00 -9.17 2.38
CA MET A 129 -1.96 -8.65 3.37
C MET A 129 -2.89 -9.73 3.90
N ARG A 130 -2.31 -10.83 4.41
CA ARG A 130 -3.06 -11.90 5.07
C ARG A 130 -2.93 -11.85 6.59
N PRO A 131 -3.94 -12.34 7.31
CA PRO A 131 -3.83 -12.51 8.75
C PRO A 131 -2.61 -13.37 9.10
N ILE A 132 -1.91 -12.99 10.17
CA ILE A 132 -0.81 -13.77 10.73
C ILE A 132 -1.21 -14.38 12.07
N SER A 133 -0.51 -15.45 12.42
CA SER A 133 -0.52 -15.94 13.80
C SER A 133 0.36 -15.06 14.68
N VAL A 134 -0.08 -14.80 15.90
CA VAL A 134 0.73 -14.16 16.95
C VAL A 134 1.26 -15.21 17.92
N LEU A 135 2.32 -14.89 18.66
CA LEU A 135 2.79 -15.77 19.73
C LEU A 135 1.76 -15.83 20.87
N PRO A 136 1.64 -16.98 21.56
CA PRO A 136 0.88 -17.06 22.81
C PRO A 136 1.39 -16.03 23.83
N ILE A 137 0.49 -15.42 24.61
CA ILE A 137 0.80 -14.37 25.59
C ILE A 137 1.90 -14.80 26.57
N GLU A 138 1.95 -16.09 26.93
CA GLU A 138 2.94 -16.62 27.87
C GLU A 138 4.39 -16.55 27.33
N LYS A 139 4.54 -16.41 26.01
CA LYS A 139 5.83 -16.26 25.33
C LYS A 139 6.21 -14.81 25.06
N ILE A 140 5.30 -13.86 25.29
CA ILE A 140 5.52 -12.45 25.02
C ILE A 140 6.03 -11.79 26.30
N ASN A 141 7.16 -11.09 26.19
CA ASN A 141 7.67 -10.26 27.27
C ASN A 141 7.26 -8.81 27.01
N ALA A 142 6.20 -8.34 27.67
CA ALA A 142 5.68 -6.97 27.57
C ALA A 142 6.62 -5.99 28.30
N LYS A 143 7.70 -5.63 27.61
CA LYS A 143 8.66 -4.61 27.99
C LYS A 143 9.27 -4.04 26.72
N VAL A 144 9.88 -2.87 26.80
CA VAL A 144 10.66 -2.33 25.70
C VAL A 144 11.88 -3.21 25.43
N HIS A 145 12.03 -3.66 24.19
CA HIS A 145 13.19 -4.38 23.68
C HIS A 145 13.92 -3.54 22.65
N LYS A 146 15.24 -3.65 22.64
CA LYS A 146 16.09 -3.08 21.59
C LYS A 146 16.76 -4.22 20.85
N ILE A 147 16.61 -4.24 19.53
CA ILE A 147 17.19 -5.27 18.65
C ILE A 147 17.78 -4.64 17.41
N SER A 148 18.87 -5.23 16.92
CA SER A 148 19.59 -4.79 15.73
C SER A 148 19.67 -5.93 14.70
N SER A 149 19.65 -5.58 13.42
CA SER A 149 19.90 -6.52 12.33
C SER A 149 21.36 -6.97 12.29
N GLU A 150 21.64 -8.00 11.48
CA GLU A 150 23.00 -8.21 11.00
C GLU A 150 23.46 -7.03 10.11
N LYS A 151 24.74 -7.03 9.75
CA LYS A 151 25.35 -6.00 8.91
C LYS A 151 24.86 -6.14 7.46
N LEU A 152 24.17 -5.12 6.96
CA LEU A 152 23.55 -5.09 5.63
C LEU A 152 24.40 -4.25 4.68
N GLY A 153 24.77 -4.81 3.52
CA GLY A 153 25.43 -4.06 2.45
C GLY A 153 24.41 -3.33 1.59
N LEU A 154 24.23 -2.03 1.81
CA LEU A 154 23.20 -1.24 1.12
C LEU A 154 23.82 -0.25 0.13
N ILE A 155 23.15 -0.04 -0.99
CA ILE A 155 23.61 0.82 -2.09
C ILE A 155 22.92 2.18 -2.01
N GLY A 156 23.70 3.25 -1.99
CA GLY A 156 23.20 4.62 -1.97
C GLY A 156 22.95 5.21 -3.35
N GLY A 157 22.12 6.26 -3.40
CA GLY A 157 21.88 7.04 -4.62
C GLY A 157 20.83 6.47 -5.59
N LYS A 158 20.09 5.43 -5.20
CA LYS A 158 18.92 4.96 -5.96
C LYS A 158 17.75 5.90 -5.68
N ASP A 159 17.36 6.71 -6.66
CA ASP A 159 16.18 7.57 -6.55
C ASP A 159 14.91 6.75 -6.79
N LEU A 160 14.14 6.62 -5.71
CA LEU A 160 12.86 5.92 -5.68
C LEU A 160 11.79 6.97 -5.38
N SER A 161 11.00 7.33 -6.40
CA SER A 161 9.91 8.31 -6.27
C SER A 161 8.57 7.60 -6.13
N HIS A 162 7.84 7.86 -5.04
CA HIS A 162 6.51 7.30 -4.85
C HIS A 162 5.43 8.21 -5.47
N ALA A 163 4.53 7.63 -6.26
CA ALA A 163 3.25 8.22 -6.61
C ALA A 163 2.17 7.17 -6.39
N GLY A 164 1.30 7.34 -5.41
CA GLY A 164 0.25 6.37 -5.12
C GLY A 164 -1.03 7.05 -4.65
N ILE A 165 -2.16 6.43 -4.95
CA ILE A 165 -3.48 6.85 -4.45
C ILE A 165 -4.08 5.65 -3.72
N SER A 166 -4.33 5.84 -2.42
CA SER A 166 -5.14 4.91 -1.63
C SER A 166 -6.59 5.33 -1.69
N PHE A 167 -7.47 4.37 -1.96
CA PHE A 167 -8.92 4.54 -1.87
C PHE A 167 -9.37 4.08 -0.49
N LEU A 168 -10.36 4.78 0.07
CA LEU A 168 -11.08 4.25 1.23
C LEU A 168 -11.87 3.01 0.78
N PRO A 169 -11.96 1.98 1.63
CA PRO A 169 -12.72 0.79 1.31
C PRO A 169 -14.19 1.17 1.16
N LEU A 170 -14.84 0.65 0.13
CA LEU A 170 -16.29 0.71 0.01
C LEU A 170 -16.89 -0.04 1.21
N GLU A 171 -17.44 0.69 2.18
CA GLU A 171 -18.22 0.10 3.27
C GLU A 171 -19.51 -0.49 2.71
N CYS A 172 -19.52 -1.81 2.56
CA CYS A 172 -20.71 -2.55 2.15
C CYS A 172 -21.79 -2.52 3.23
N LYS A 173 -22.89 -1.81 2.97
CA LYS A 173 -24.11 -1.98 3.75
C LYS A 173 -24.79 -3.30 3.36
N ASN A 174 -25.34 -3.98 4.36
CA ASN A 174 -25.83 -5.37 4.28
C ASN A 174 -26.70 -5.65 3.03
N ASN A 175 -26.40 -6.76 2.34
CA ASN A 175 -27.11 -7.36 1.20
C ASN A 175 -27.05 -6.66 -0.17
N GLU A 176 -26.23 -5.62 -0.37
CA GLU A 176 -25.97 -5.07 -1.71
C GLU A 176 -24.66 -5.62 -2.31
N ALA A 177 -24.66 -5.90 -3.62
CA ALA A 177 -23.47 -6.35 -4.34
C ALA A 177 -22.52 -5.17 -4.57
N CYS A 178 -21.57 -4.97 -3.65
CA CYS A 178 -20.59 -3.86 -3.74
C CYS A 178 -19.43 -4.15 -4.69
N ASP A 179 -19.31 -5.38 -5.15
CA ASP A 179 -18.25 -5.78 -6.04
C ASP A 179 -18.55 -5.24 -7.45
N THR A 180 -18.20 -3.98 -7.71
CA THR A 180 -18.32 -3.35 -9.03
C THR A 180 -17.06 -3.57 -9.87
N LEU A 181 -17.21 -3.65 -11.19
CA LEU A 181 -16.08 -3.51 -12.11
C LEU A 181 -15.47 -2.13 -11.88
N ASN A 182 -14.22 -2.10 -11.40
CA ASN A 182 -13.54 -0.84 -11.10
C ASN A 182 -12.42 -0.65 -12.11
N THR A 183 -12.50 0.45 -12.86
CA THR A 183 -11.43 0.90 -13.74
C THR A 183 -10.81 2.14 -13.11
N TRP A 184 -9.48 2.12 -12.97
CA TRP A 184 -8.70 3.24 -12.51
C TRP A 184 -7.75 3.69 -13.61
N SER A 185 -7.50 5.00 -13.72
CA SER A 185 -6.45 5.49 -14.61
C SER A 185 -5.74 6.71 -14.04
N ILE A 186 -4.45 6.83 -14.36
CA ILE A 186 -3.64 8.01 -14.05
C ILE A 186 -2.73 8.37 -15.22
N ASP A 187 -2.52 9.67 -15.41
CA ASP A 187 -1.50 10.22 -16.30
C ASP A 187 -0.14 10.26 -15.57
N LEU A 188 0.90 9.78 -16.25
CA LEU A 188 2.27 9.73 -15.78
C LEU A 188 3.10 10.86 -16.40
N LEU A 189 4.12 11.31 -15.67
CA LEU A 189 5.00 12.38 -16.11
C LEU A 189 6.00 11.91 -17.19
N HIS A 190 6.49 10.67 -17.06
CA HIS A 190 7.56 10.11 -17.88
C HIS A 190 7.17 8.77 -18.50
N GLU A 191 7.85 8.41 -19.58
CA GLU A 191 7.86 7.05 -20.13
C GLU A 191 9.00 6.28 -19.46
N GLY A 192 8.84 4.96 -19.30
CA GLY A 192 9.86 4.08 -18.74
C GLY A 192 9.28 2.95 -17.90
N THR A 193 10.14 2.29 -17.13
CA THR A 193 9.73 1.16 -16.29
C THR A 193 9.17 1.67 -14.97
N TYR A 194 7.96 1.23 -14.64
CA TYR A 194 7.31 1.49 -13.37
C TYR A 194 7.15 0.18 -12.61
N TYR A 195 7.54 0.16 -11.34
CA TYR A 195 7.08 -0.86 -10.42
C TYR A 195 5.67 -0.47 -9.96
N ILE A 196 4.68 -1.27 -10.35
CA ILE A 196 3.26 -1.03 -10.05
C ILE A 196 2.85 -2.03 -8.98
N SER A 197 2.30 -1.51 -7.88
CA SER A 197 1.63 -2.32 -6.88
C SER A 197 0.16 -1.92 -6.76
N ILE A 198 -0.71 -2.92 -6.78
CA ILE A 198 -2.15 -2.76 -6.76
C ILE A 198 -2.68 -3.57 -5.58
N GLU A 199 -3.38 -2.92 -4.67
CA GLU A 199 -4.11 -3.61 -3.63
C GLU A 199 -5.53 -3.87 -4.11
N ILE A 200 -5.97 -5.12 -3.96
CA ILE A 200 -7.29 -5.57 -4.37
C ILE A 200 -7.99 -6.28 -3.23
N GLY A 201 -9.31 -6.17 -3.19
CA GLY A 201 -10.13 -6.84 -2.20
C GLY A 201 -11.40 -7.44 -2.79
N SER A 202 -11.94 -8.42 -2.08
CA SER A 202 -13.30 -8.91 -2.32
C SER A 202 -14.19 -8.62 -1.10
N PRO A 203 -14.82 -7.43 -1.05
CA PRO A 203 -15.71 -7.06 0.05
C PRO A 203 -16.91 -8.01 0.20
N SER A 204 -17.61 -8.36 -0.90
CA SER A 204 -18.78 -9.24 -0.84
C SER A 204 -18.50 -10.71 -1.18
N GLY A 205 -17.33 -11.06 -1.73
CA GLY A 205 -16.84 -12.44 -1.71
C GLY A 205 -17.46 -13.39 -2.75
N ARG A 206 -17.87 -12.91 -3.92
CA ARG A 206 -18.26 -13.84 -5.00
C ARG A 206 -17.03 -14.65 -5.44
N GLN A 207 -17.15 -15.98 -5.36
CA GLN A 207 -16.06 -16.95 -5.57
C GLN A 207 -15.71 -17.13 -7.06
N GLU A 208 -15.25 -16.08 -7.72
CA GLU A 208 -14.80 -16.11 -9.11
C GLU A 208 -13.30 -15.80 -9.22
N LEU A 209 -12.67 -16.34 -10.25
CA LEU A 209 -11.28 -16.06 -10.56
C LEU A 209 -11.16 -14.65 -11.16
N ASN A 210 -10.35 -13.82 -10.50
CA ASN A 210 -10.14 -12.44 -10.88
C ASN A 210 -8.86 -12.31 -11.71
N SER A 211 -8.89 -11.45 -12.71
CA SER A 211 -7.74 -10.99 -13.47
C SER A 211 -7.69 -9.48 -13.43
N ILE A 212 -6.48 -8.97 -13.29
CA ILE A 212 -6.17 -7.55 -13.36
C ILE A 212 -5.48 -7.32 -14.68
N LYS A 213 -5.92 -6.29 -15.39
CA LYS A 213 -5.26 -5.81 -16.59
C LYS A 213 -4.64 -4.46 -16.32
N VAL A 214 -3.42 -4.26 -16.78
CA VAL A 214 -2.74 -2.96 -16.83
C VAL A 214 -2.55 -2.61 -18.29
N ASN A 215 -3.10 -1.48 -18.72
CA ASN A 215 -3.12 -1.03 -20.12
C ASN A 215 -3.68 -2.08 -21.11
N GLY A 216 -4.63 -2.89 -20.64
CA GLY A 216 -5.26 -3.96 -21.42
C GLY A 216 -4.48 -5.27 -21.48
N GLU A 217 -3.22 -5.29 -21.06
CA GLU A 217 -2.43 -6.51 -20.90
C GLU A 217 -2.76 -7.18 -19.57
N VAL A 218 -2.81 -8.51 -19.56
CA VAL A 218 -3.09 -9.27 -18.33
C VAL A 218 -1.88 -9.15 -17.42
N PHE A 219 -2.06 -8.37 -16.36
CA PHE A 219 -1.06 -8.13 -15.33
C PHE A 219 -0.99 -9.32 -14.39
N ILE A 220 -2.14 -9.77 -13.89
CA ILE A 220 -2.26 -11.04 -13.15
C ILE A 220 -3.55 -11.75 -13.54
N ASN A 221 -3.49 -13.07 -13.60
CA ASN A 221 -4.61 -13.93 -13.96
C ASN A 221 -4.92 -14.93 -12.84
N ASN A 222 -6.20 -15.28 -12.71
CA ASN A 222 -6.69 -16.36 -11.83
C ASN A 222 -6.42 -16.17 -10.32
N ILE A 223 -6.56 -14.95 -9.79
CA ILE A 223 -6.52 -14.75 -8.33
C ILE A 223 -7.88 -15.09 -7.73
N PHE A 224 -7.87 -15.98 -6.73
CA PHE A 224 -9.03 -16.29 -5.91
C PHE A 224 -8.97 -15.53 -4.57
N LEU A 225 -9.97 -14.69 -4.31
CA LEU A 225 -10.13 -13.98 -3.04
C LEU A 225 -11.35 -14.50 -2.29
N LYS A 226 -11.16 -14.87 -1.02
CA LYS A 226 -12.27 -15.20 -0.12
C LYS A 226 -13.06 -13.93 0.26
N PRO A 227 -14.31 -14.06 0.73
CA PRO A 227 -15.04 -12.93 1.29
C PRO A 227 -14.21 -12.21 2.36
N LYS A 228 -14.15 -10.88 2.27
CA LYS A 228 -13.37 -10.00 3.14
C LYS A 228 -11.85 -10.24 3.10
N GLN A 229 -11.35 -10.89 2.05
CA GLN A 229 -9.93 -11.03 1.81
C GLN A 229 -9.43 -9.89 0.93
N TYR A 230 -8.28 -9.36 1.32
CA TYR A 230 -7.53 -8.35 0.59
C TYR A 230 -6.14 -8.91 0.29
N THR A 231 -5.57 -8.51 -0.83
CA THR A 231 -4.20 -8.86 -1.18
C THR A 231 -3.56 -7.74 -1.97
N LYS A 232 -2.24 -7.64 -1.84
CA LYS A 232 -1.41 -6.79 -2.68
C LYS A 232 -0.89 -7.63 -3.83
N VAL A 233 -0.77 -7.01 -4.98
CA VAL A 233 -0.09 -7.58 -6.14
C VAL A 233 0.89 -6.57 -6.71
N SER A 234 2.01 -7.03 -7.25
CA SER A 234 3.09 -6.17 -7.67
C SER A 234 3.81 -6.73 -8.89
N ALA A 235 4.26 -5.86 -9.79
CA ALA A 235 5.15 -6.22 -10.91
C ALA A 235 5.74 -4.97 -11.58
N GLU A 236 6.83 -5.16 -12.32
CA GLU A 236 7.38 -4.14 -13.21
C GLU A 236 6.58 -4.08 -14.52
N VAL A 237 6.20 -2.87 -14.93
CA VAL A 237 5.46 -2.59 -16.16
C VAL A 237 6.20 -1.51 -16.94
N ASN A 238 6.46 -1.78 -18.22
CA ASN A 238 7.09 -0.81 -19.09
C ASN A 238 6.02 0.09 -19.75
N ILE A 239 6.02 1.38 -19.42
CA ILE A 239 5.08 2.36 -19.97
C ILE A 239 5.75 3.12 -21.11
N THR A 240 5.37 2.77 -22.35
CA THR A 240 5.98 3.30 -23.58
C THR A 240 5.04 4.15 -24.43
N LYS A 241 3.73 4.20 -24.12
CA LYS A 241 2.72 4.91 -24.93
C LYS A 241 1.68 5.61 -24.08
N ASN A 242 1.31 6.81 -24.51
CA ASN A 242 0.31 7.70 -23.91
C ASN A 242 0.57 8.12 -22.45
N LYS A 243 1.66 7.66 -21.82
CA LYS A 243 1.99 7.89 -20.41
C LYS A 243 0.80 7.65 -19.49
N ILE A 244 -0.06 6.70 -19.82
CA ILE A 244 -1.25 6.39 -19.03
C ILE A 244 -1.07 4.98 -18.46
N VAL A 245 -1.43 4.83 -17.19
CA VAL A 245 -1.68 3.53 -16.58
C VAL A 245 -3.17 3.41 -16.38
N GLN A 246 -3.80 2.45 -17.05
CA GLN A 246 -5.20 2.07 -16.86
C GLN A 246 -5.26 0.67 -16.26
N ILE A 247 -5.88 0.56 -15.09
CA ILE A 247 -6.06 -0.69 -14.37
C ILE A 247 -7.53 -1.08 -14.46
N SER A 248 -7.81 -2.32 -14.86
CA SER A 248 -9.17 -2.85 -14.84
C SER A 248 -9.20 -4.26 -14.26
N THR A 249 -10.27 -4.55 -13.52
CA THR A 249 -10.61 -5.90 -13.05
C THR A 249 -11.67 -6.50 -13.97
N ASN A 250 -11.64 -7.82 -14.19
CA ASN A 250 -12.61 -8.54 -15.02
C ASN A 250 -13.90 -8.94 -14.28
N THR A 251 -13.85 -8.94 -12.96
CA THR A 251 -14.88 -9.49 -12.08
C THR A 251 -15.02 -8.60 -10.85
N ASN A 252 -15.85 -9.09 -9.94
CA ASN A 252 -16.27 -8.56 -8.65
C ASN A 252 -15.13 -8.31 -7.62
N THR A 253 -14.07 -7.61 -8.02
CA THR A 253 -12.93 -7.22 -7.19
C THR A 253 -12.80 -5.70 -7.17
N VAL A 254 -12.58 -5.15 -5.97
CA VAL A 254 -12.40 -3.72 -5.74
C VAL A 254 -10.92 -3.38 -5.69
N ILE A 255 -10.50 -2.38 -6.46
CA ILE A 255 -9.16 -1.78 -6.37
C ILE A 255 -9.15 -0.85 -5.15
N GLN A 256 -8.29 -1.13 -4.18
CA GLN A 256 -8.22 -0.43 -2.90
C GLN A 256 -7.09 0.58 -2.85
N SER A 257 -5.97 0.31 -3.51
CA SER A 257 -4.90 1.28 -3.67
C SER A 257 -4.11 0.97 -4.93
N VAL A 258 -3.52 2.01 -5.51
CA VAL A 258 -2.55 1.87 -6.58
C VAL A 258 -1.32 2.67 -6.21
N GLN A 259 -0.19 1.98 -6.12
CA GLN A 259 1.13 2.54 -5.88
C GLN A 259 1.96 2.40 -7.15
N LEU A 260 2.59 3.48 -7.56
CA LEU A 260 3.46 3.55 -8.72
C LEU A 260 4.82 4.08 -8.26
N LEU A 261 5.85 3.32 -8.57
CA LEU A 261 7.23 3.71 -8.36
C LEU A 261 7.90 3.79 -9.74
N PHE A 262 8.38 4.97 -10.12
CA PHE A 262 9.21 5.10 -11.31
C PHE A 262 10.60 4.56 -11.02
N LEU A 263 11.04 3.56 -11.78
CA LEU A 263 12.38 3.03 -11.70
C LEU A 263 13.27 3.87 -12.61
N HIS A 264 14.03 4.80 -12.02
CA HIS A 264 15.05 5.54 -12.75
C HIS A 264 16.10 4.54 -13.26
N ASN A 265 16.32 4.51 -14.58
CA ASN A 265 17.47 3.87 -15.21
C ASN A 265 18.66 4.82 -15.22
#